data_AF-A0A3D4T0K0-F1
#
_entry.id   AF-A0A3D4T0K0-F1
#
_cell.length_a   1.000
_cell.length_b   1.000
_cell.length_c   1.000
_cell.angle_alpha   90.00
_cell.angle_beta   90.00
_cell.angle_gamma   90.00
#
_symmetry.space_group_name_H-M   'P 1'
#
loop_
_entity.id
_entity.type
_entity.pdbx_description
1 polymer ?
#
loop_
_entity_poly.entity_id
_entity_poly.type
_entity_poly.pdbx_seq_one_letter_code
_entity_poly.pdbx_strand_id
1 'polypeptide(L)'
;MRSALPKVLHPIAGKAMLGHVIDRARELAHDGVLFPWRTINGHESSAYYAAGTAQYHIDADISYALMKYVYATGDTDFLLREGIHILVGTARFFMSLGFFSASGDRFEIHSVTGPDEYTTVVNNNLYTNVMAQFTLRAASEVLRQMATDRPDAFGDLVARAALSQDEVALWAHAAEVMYIPFNERMQVNPQDDQFMNRQLWNLDDPETGPKRPLLLYYHPLTIYRYQILKQADVVLALFLRGSIFPEEVKRRDYLYYDRLTTGDSSLSAVVQSIMAAELGDGDKAMDFFRRGLLLDLTDLHGNTTDGVHIASCGGVWSSLVYGFGGFRDDGGRFSIDPRLPDGWEKLQFHLSLLVYVVAVTVTDGEVTLQIIDGGEGLVGPLRVCGQEIEVGTTPVTVTGQTVMSR
;
A
#
# COMPACT_ATOMS: atom_id res chain seq x y z
N MET A 1 21.67 17.06 22.09
CA MET A 1 21.06 16.28 21.00
C MET A 1 19.57 16.21 21.26
N ARG A 2 18.76 16.82 20.39
CA ARG A 2 17.30 16.96 20.58
C ARG A 2 16.66 15.58 20.43
N SER A 3 16.11 15.03 21.52
CA SER A 3 15.22 13.88 21.42
C SER A 3 13.94 14.34 20.73
N ALA A 4 13.82 13.98 19.47
CA ALA A 4 12.58 14.13 18.74
C ALA A 4 11.62 13.06 19.27
N LEU A 5 10.71 13.46 20.16
CA LEU A 5 9.42 12.79 20.34
C LEU A 5 8.76 12.52 18.96
N PRO A 6 7.95 11.46 18.83
CA PRO A 6 6.82 11.48 17.90
C PRO A 6 5.50 11.32 18.69
N LYS A 7 4.66 12.35 18.85
CA LYS A 7 3.74 12.96 17.86
C LYS A 7 2.65 12.05 17.25
N VAL A 8 2.57 10.76 17.59
CA VAL A 8 1.49 9.90 17.05
C VAL A 8 0.16 10.12 17.79
N LEU A 9 0.17 10.69 18.99
CA LEU A 9 -1.01 10.86 19.85
C LEU A 9 -1.12 12.26 20.46
N HIS A 10 -0.51 13.29 19.86
CA HIS A 10 -0.65 14.65 20.40
C HIS A 10 -2.12 15.09 20.30
N PRO A 11 -2.69 15.73 21.34
CA PRO A 11 -4.08 16.18 21.27
C PRO A 11 -4.27 17.12 20.09
N ILE A 12 -5.21 16.77 19.22
CA ILE A 12 -5.71 17.66 18.18
C ILE A 12 -7.04 18.22 18.69
N ALA A 13 -7.13 19.54 18.78
CA ALA A 13 -8.27 20.24 19.37
C ALA A 13 -8.61 19.84 20.83
N GLY A 14 -7.59 19.51 21.65
CA GLY A 14 -7.76 19.26 23.09
C GLY A 14 -8.19 17.84 23.48
N LYS A 15 -8.36 16.92 22.53
CA LYS A 15 -8.52 15.47 22.76
C LYS A 15 -7.40 14.69 22.08
N ALA A 16 -6.92 13.60 22.69
CA ALA A 16 -5.96 12.68 22.06
C ALA A 16 -6.54 12.12 20.75
N MET A 17 -5.72 11.99 19.70
CA MET A 17 -6.14 11.50 18.37
C MET A 17 -6.93 10.17 18.45
N LEU A 18 -6.56 9.29 19.39
CA LEU A 18 -7.26 8.01 19.62
C LEU A 18 -8.76 8.17 19.94
N GLY A 19 -9.15 9.27 20.61
CA GLY A 19 -10.55 9.54 20.90
C GLY A 19 -11.37 9.82 19.63
N HIS A 20 -10.81 10.59 18.70
CA HIS A 20 -11.50 10.98 17.46
C HIS A 20 -11.76 9.79 16.55
N VAL A 21 -10.80 8.86 16.44
CA VAL A 21 -10.95 7.66 15.59
C VAL A 21 -11.90 6.62 16.19
N ILE A 22 -12.02 6.53 17.52
CA ILE A 22 -13.04 5.71 18.19
C ILE A 22 -14.42 6.33 17.98
N ASP A 23 -14.56 7.65 18.18
CA ASP A 23 -15.81 8.37 17.96
C ASP A 23 -16.27 8.22 16.49
N ARG A 24 -15.32 8.22 15.55
CA ARG A 24 -15.60 8.00 14.12
C ARG A 24 -16.11 6.59 13.81
N ALA A 25 -15.49 5.56 14.38
CA ALA A 25 -15.98 4.18 14.23
C ALA A 25 -17.41 4.05 14.76
N ARG A 26 -17.69 4.62 15.95
CA ARG A 26 -19.01 4.63 16.57
C ARG A 26 -20.06 5.40 15.76
N GLU A 27 -19.68 6.51 15.14
CA GLU A 27 -20.57 7.28 14.25
C GLU A 27 -21.13 6.41 13.11
N LEU A 28 -20.30 5.49 12.61
CA LEU A 28 -20.67 4.54 11.56
C LEU A 28 -21.17 3.18 12.11
N ALA A 29 -21.45 3.10 13.42
CA ALA A 29 -21.91 1.90 14.10
C ALA A 29 -20.94 0.70 13.99
N HIS A 30 -19.64 0.97 14.03
CA HIS A 30 -18.57 -0.04 14.04
C HIS A 30 -17.77 -0.01 15.36
N ASP A 31 -17.13 -1.13 15.66
CA ASP A 31 -16.20 -1.26 16.78
C ASP A 31 -14.79 -0.83 16.38
N GLY A 32 -13.86 -0.79 17.35
CA GLY A 32 -12.46 -0.49 17.09
C GLY A 32 -12.18 1.00 16.88
N VAL A 33 -11.31 1.30 15.92
CA VAL A 33 -10.96 2.67 15.52
C VAL A 33 -11.16 2.80 14.03
N LEU A 34 -11.57 3.97 13.57
CA LEU A 34 -11.64 4.29 12.15
C LEU A 34 -11.00 5.65 11.90
N PHE A 35 -9.95 5.67 11.08
CA PHE A 35 -9.32 6.91 10.67
C PHE A 35 -10.17 7.64 9.61
N PRO A 36 -10.29 8.98 9.70
CA PRO A 36 -11.01 9.75 8.71
C PRO A 36 -10.29 9.76 7.36
N TRP A 37 -11.05 9.72 6.26
CA TRP A 37 -10.48 9.75 4.90
C TRP A 37 -9.76 11.06 4.60
N ARG A 38 -10.36 12.19 5.00
CA ARG A 38 -9.73 13.51 4.90
C ARG A 38 -9.81 14.21 6.24
N THR A 39 -8.67 14.62 6.76
CA THR A 39 -8.62 15.33 8.03
C THR A 39 -7.47 16.29 8.13
N ILE A 40 -7.69 17.36 8.88
CA ILE A 40 -6.63 18.26 9.40
C ILE A 40 -6.58 18.15 10.93
N ASN A 41 -7.74 18.01 11.57
CA ASN A 41 -7.89 18.10 13.02
C ASN A 41 -8.23 16.76 13.72
N GLY A 42 -8.22 15.65 12.99
CA GLY A 42 -8.65 14.32 13.48
C GLY A 42 -10.11 13.96 13.17
N HIS A 43 -10.94 14.91 12.73
CA HIS A 43 -12.31 14.65 12.30
C HIS A 43 -12.41 14.44 10.79
N GLU A 44 -13.40 13.67 10.35
CA GLU A 44 -13.73 13.51 8.93
C GLU A 44 -14.14 14.85 8.32
N SER A 45 -13.62 15.13 7.12
CA SER A 45 -13.88 16.34 6.34
C SER A 45 -14.40 16.04 4.93
N SER A 46 -14.55 14.77 4.56
CA SER A 46 -15.07 14.36 3.26
C SER A 46 -16.58 14.58 3.17
N ALA A 47 -17.03 15.40 2.21
CA ALA A 47 -18.44 15.65 1.96
C ALA A 47 -19.11 14.57 1.09
N TYR A 48 -18.32 13.69 0.45
CA TYR A 48 -18.81 12.65 -0.46
C TYR A 48 -18.52 11.26 0.12
N TYR A 49 -19.54 10.63 0.70
CA TYR A 49 -19.34 9.39 1.47
C TYR A 49 -18.89 8.21 0.58
N ALA A 50 -19.39 8.11 -0.66
CA ALA A 50 -19.13 6.96 -1.52
C ALA A 50 -17.65 6.84 -1.94
N ALA A 51 -16.99 7.95 -2.25
CA ALA A 51 -15.54 8.01 -2.46
C ALA A 51 -14.84 8.81 -1.33
N GLY A 52 -15.25 8.54 -0.10
CA GLY A 52 -14.69 9.15 1.09
C GLY A 52 -14.85 8.20 2.27
N THR A 53 -15.95 8.34 3.01
CA THR A 53 -16.26 7.49 4.17
C THR A 53 -16.23 5.99 3.88
N ALA A 54 -16.67 5.53 2.70
CA ALA A 54 -16.64 4.11 2.33
C ALA A 54 -15.23 3.59 1.99
N GLN A 55 -14.21 4.45 1.91
CA GLN A 55 -12.81 4.06 1.69
C GLN A 55 -12.14 3.62 2.99
N TYR A 56 -12.68 2.55 3.57
CA TYR A 56 -12.20 1.97 4.84
C TYR A 56 -10.78 1.39 4.76
N HIS A 57 -10.20 1.26 3.55
CA HIS A 57 -8.84 0.79 3.38
C HIS A 57 -7.79 1.70 4.05
N ILE A 58 -8.13 2.96 4.36
CA ILE A 58 -7.24 3.89 5.08
C ILE A 58 -6.70 3.31 6.39
N ASP A 59 -7.52 2.55 7.12
CA ASP A 59 -7.09 1.88 8.36
C ASP A 59 -6.03 0.82 8.09
N ALA A 60 -6.20 0.05 7.01
CA ALA A 60 -5.21 -0.91 6.59
C ALA A 60 -3.95 -0.27 6.03
N ASP A 61 -4.07 0.88 5.36
CA ASP A 61 -2.92 1.65 4.88
C ASP A 61 -2.06 2.17 6.04
N ILE A 62 -2.71 2.64 7.10
CA ILE A 62 -2.03 3.10 8.33
C ILE A 62 -1.35 1.92 9.05
N SER A 63 -2.05 0.80 9.20
CA SER A 63 -1.47 -0.43 9.77
C SER A 63 -0.30 -0.95 8.94
N TYR A 64 -0.40 -0.90 7.61
CA TYR A 64 0.69 -1.25 6.70
C TYR A 64 1.88 -0.30 6.88
N ALA A 65 1.67 1.02 6.85
CA ALA A 65 2.73 2.01 7.04
C ALA A 65 3.43 1.87 8.40
N LEU A 66 2.67 1.60 9.47
CA LEU A 66 3.21 1.29 10.80
C LEU A 66 4.17 0.10 10.73
N MET A 67 3.75 -1.01 10.12
CA MET A 67 4.59 -2.20 10.04
C MET A 67 5.81 -1.97 9.15
N LYS A 68 5.68 -1.24 8.03
CA LYS A 68 6.83 -0.85 7.19
C LYS A 68 7.86 -0.02 7.96
N TYR A 69 7.40 0.92 8.80
CA TYR A 69 8.29 1.67 9.69
C TYR A 69 9.05 0.74 10.63
N VAL A 70 8.36 -0.20 11.30
CA VAL A 70 8.99 -1.11 12.25
C VAL A 70 9.97 -2.05 11.56
N TYR A 71 9.62 -2.60 10.40
CA TYR A 71 10.53 -3.45 9.62
C TYR A 71 11.77 -2.68 9.18
N ALA A 72 11.60 -1.44 8.70
CA ALA A 72 12.71 -0.61 8.24
C ALA A 72 13.61 -0.12 9.37
N THR A 73 13.11 0.04 10.61
CA THR A 73 13.88 0.64 11.72
C THR A 73 14.29 -0.34 12.81
N GLY A 74 13.62 -1.49 12.90
CA GLY A 74 13.75 -2.42 14.02
C GLY A 74 13.14 -1.92 15.32
N ASP A 75 12.34 -0.85 15.30
CA ASP A 75 11.78 -0.19 16.50
C ASP A 75 10.59 -0.98 17.10
N THR A 76 10.90 -2.17 17.63
CA THR A 76 9.94 -3.05 18.29
C THR A 76 9.45 -2.49 19.62
N ASP A 77 10.23 -1.62 20.29
CA ASP A 77 9.79 -0.93 21.50
C ASP A 77 8.61 0.01 21.20
N PHE A 78 8.71 0.84 20.15
CA PHE A 78 7.59 1.66 19.70
C PHE A 78 6.39 0.80 19.27
N LEU A 79 6.61 -0.30 18.54
CA LEU A 79 5.53 -1.18 18.12
C LEU A 79 4.75 -1.73 19.32
N LEU A 80 5.45 -2.31 20.30
CA LEU A 80 4.81 -2.97 21.43
C LEU A 80 4.26 -1.99 22.47
N ARG A 81 4.70 -0.73 22.47
CA ARG A 81 4.18 0.32 23.37
C ARG A 81 3.04 1.12 22.75
N GLU A 82 3.19 1.59 21.51
CA GLU A 82 2.28 2.55 20.88
C GLU A 82 1.56 1.92 19.67
N GLY A 83 2.31 1.28 18.78
CA GLY A 83 1.78 0.71 17.53
C GLY A 83 0.71 -0.36 17.74
N ILE A 84 0.82 -1.12 18.84
CA ILE A 84 -0.11 -2.18 19.19
C ILE A 84 -1.55 -1.68 19.35
N HIS A 85 -1.75 -0.44 19.80
CA HIS A 85 -3.07 0.15 19.94
C HIS A 85 -3.74 0.42 18.59
N ILE A 86 -2.96 0.80 17.57
CA ILE A 86 -3.43 0.96 16.19
C ILE A 86 -3.82 -0.40 15.62
N LEU A 87 -2.97 -1.42 15.79
CA LEU A 87 -3.24 -2.77 15.28
C LEU A 87 -4.49 -3.40 15.92
N VAL A 88 -4.63 -3.32 17.24
CA VAL A 88 -5.82 -3.82 17.96
C VAL A 88 -7.07 -3.05 17.52
N GLY A 89 -6.99 -1.73 17.42
CA GLY A 89 -8.12 -0.90 17.01
C GLY A 89 -8.60 -1.20 15.60
N THR A 90 -7.68 -1.25 14.64
CA THR A 90 -8.01 -1.49 13.23
C THR A 90 -8.43 -2.94 12.98
N ALA A 91 -7.87 -3.92 13.71
CA ALA A 91 -8.33 -5.31 13.65
C ALA A 91 -9.78 -5.44 14.13
N ARG A 92 -10.13 -4.81 15.27
CA ARG A 92 -11.53 -4.76 15.76
C ARG A 92 -12.46 -4.10 14.76
N PHE A 93 -12.02 -3.01 14.13
CA PHE A 93 -12.79 -2.35 13.10
C PHE A 93 -13.09 -3.27 11.92
N PHE A 94 -12.06 -3.91 11.31
CA PHE A 94 -12.27 -4.85 10.21
C PHE A 94 -13.13 -6.06 10.59
N MET A 95 -13.02 -6.56 11.83
CA MET A 95 -13.90 -7.62 12.33
C MET A 95 -15.35 -7.18 12.49
N SER A 96 -15.60 -5.91 12.80
CA SER A 96 -16.95 -5.36 12.91
C SER A 96 -17.55 -4.96 11.57
N LEU A 97 -16.70 -4.70 10.57
CA LEU A 97 -17.10 -4.34 9.21
C LEU A 97 -17.36 -5.59 8.34
N GLY A 98 -16.48 -6.57 8.42
CA GLY A 98 -16.60 -7.82 7.69
C GLY A 98 -17.39 -8.90 8.43
N PHE A 99 -17.62 -10.02 7.76
CA PHE A 99 -18.34 -11.14 8.33
C PHE A 99 -17.93 -12.45 7.66
N PHE A 100 -18.14 -13.56 8.37
CA PHE A 100 -17.97 -14.88 7.77
C PHE A 100 -19.16 -15.21 6.87
N SER A 101 -18.89 -15.82 5.72
CA SER A 101 -19.90 -16.37 4.81
C SER A 101 -20.85 -17.33 5.55
N ALA A 102 -22.01 -17.62 4.97
CA ALA A 102 -22.97 -18.55 5.58
C ALA A 102 -22.37 -19.96 5.83
N SER A 103 -21.41 -20.37 5.01
CA SER A 103 -20.62 -21.61 5.16
C SER A 103 -19.49 -21.51 6.19
N GLY A 104 -19.09 -20.29 6.59
CA GLY A 104 -17.97 -20.03 7.47
C GLY A 104 -16.59 -20.20 6.83
N ASP A 105 -16.54 -20.47 5.52
CA ASP A 105 -15.32 -20.77 4.77
C ASP A 105 -14.62 -19.53 4.20
N ARG A 106 -15.26 -18.36 4.29
CA ARG A 106 -14.76 -17.10 3.77
C ARG A 106 -15.06 -15.97 4.73
N PHE A 107 -14.14 -15.03 4.88
CA PHE A 107 -14.39 -13.73 5.50
C PHE A 107 -14.54 -12.69 4.39
N GLU A 108 -15.65 -11.97 4.38
CA GLU A 108 -16.05 -11.06 3.32
C GLU A 108 -16.20 -9.63 3.86
N ILE A 109 -15.90 -8.63 3.04
CA ILE A 109 -16.07 -7.21 3.38
C ILE A 109 -16.91 -6.56 2.30
N HIS A 110 -18.09 -6.06 2.68
CA HIS A 110 -19.11 -5.58 1.76
C HIS A 110 -19.29 -4.06 1.87
N SER A 111 -19.86 -3.45 0.83
CA SER A 111 -20.19 -2.02 0.78
C SER A 111 -19.01 -1.07 1.06
N VAL A 112 -17.87 -1.34 0.43
CA VAL A 112 -16.62 -0.58 0.55
C VAL A 112 -16.21 0.07 -0.77
N THR A 113 -15.33 1.05 -0.72
CA THR A 113 -14.72 1.65 -1.91
C THR A 113 -13.21 1.42 -1.81
N GLY A 114 -12.61 0.88 -2.88
CA GLY A 114 -11.16 0.76 -3.00
C GLY A 114 -10.52 2.05 -3.49
N PRO A 115 -9.21 2.04 -3.78
CA PRO A 115 -8.51 3.19 -4.35
C PRO A 115 -9.14 3.73 -5.65
N ASP A 116 -9.82 2.89 -6.43
CA ASP A 116 -10.57 3.35 -7.61
C ASP A 116 -11.88 4.05 -7.23
N GLU A 117 -11.83 5.39 -7.15
CA GLU A 117 -13.02 6.21 -6.87
C GLU A 117 -14.03 6.29 -8.05
N TYR A 118 -13.77 5.61 -9.17
CA TYR A 118 -14.76 5.40 -10.26
C TYR A 118 -15.58 4.13 -10.07
N THR A 119 -15.38 3.44 -8.94
CA THR A 119 -16.13 2.27 -8.53
C THR A 119 -16.34 2.30 -7.01
N THR A 120 -17.54 2.65 -6.55
CA THR A 120 -17.78 2.90 -5.12
C THR A 120 -18.81 1.97 -4.51
N VAL A 121 -18.68 1.69 -3.20
CA VAL A 121 -19.65 0.93 -2.39
C VAL A 121 -19.93 -0.46 -2.98
N VAL A 122 -18.85 -1.16 -3.29
CA VAL A 122 -18.81 -2.50 -3.86
C VAL A 122 -18.56 -3.56 -2.79
N ASN A 123 -18.77 -4.82 -3.15
CA ASN A 123 -18.44 -5.94 -2.28
C ASN A 123 -17.11 -6.55 -2.69
N ASN A 124 -16.33 -6.90 -1.67
CA ASN A 124 -15.07 -7.62 -1.81
C ASN A 124 -14.10 -6.93 -2.76
N ASN A 125 -13.90 -5.62 -2.58
CA ASN A 125 -12.83 -4.92 -3.29
C ASN A 125 -11.50 -5.62 -2.97
N LEU A 126 -10.76 -6.01 -4.01
CA LEU A 126 -9.54 -6.79 -3.87
C LEU A 126 -8.51 -6.06 -3.01
N TYR A 127 -8.26 -4.79 -3.27
CA TYR A 127 -7.30 -4.00 -2.51
C TYR A 127 -7.68 -3.97 -1.02
N THR A 128 -8.92 -3.61 -0.71
CA THR A 128 -9.43 -3.58 0.66
C THR A 128 -9.28 -4.93 1.36
N ASN A 129 -9.67 -6.04 0.73
CA ASN A 129 -9.60 -7.36 1.37
C ASN A 129 -8.15 -7.80 1.60
N VAL A 130 -7.26 -7.59 0.62
CA VAL A 130 -5.83 -7.92 0.73
C VAL A 130 -5.15 -7.12 1.85
N MET A 131 -5.52 -5.84 2.00
CA MET A 131 -4.96 -4.97 3.02
C MET A 131 -5.59 -5.22 4.40
N ALA A 132 -6.89 -5.54 4.49
CA ALA A 132 -7.53 -5.98 5.73
C ALA A 132 -6.94 -7.30 6.23
N GLN A 133 -6.66 -8.25 5.32
CA GLN A 133 -5.96 -9.49 5.64
C GLN A 133 -4.58 -9.23 6.25
N PHE A 134 -3.82 -8.25 5.71
CA PHE A 134 -2.55 -7.82 6.29
C PHE A 134 -2.73 -7.41 7.75
N THR A 135 -3.67 -6.49 7.98
CA THR A 135 -3.92 -5.87 9.28
C THR A 135 -4.30 -6.90 10.34
N LEU A 136 -5.26 -7.77 10.02
CA LEU A 136 -5.72 -8.84 10.93
C LEU A 136 -4.58 -9.80 11.28
N ARG A 137 -3.78 -10.21 10.27
CA ARG A 137 -2.62 -11.07 10.49
C ARG A 137 -1.57 -10.39 11.36
N ALA A 138 -1.16 -9.18 11.01
CA ALA A 138 -0.15 -8.41 11.73
C ALA A 138 -0.57 -8.18 13.20
N ALA A 139 -1.83 -7.79 13.45
CA ALA A 139 -2.33 -7.60 14.80
C ALA A 139 -2.22 -8.89 15.64
N SER A 140 -2.63 -10.04 15.08
CA SER A 140 -2.56 -11.33 15.78
C SER A 140 -1.12 -11.79 16.04
N GLU A 141 -0.19 -11.55 15.11
CA GLU A 141 1.22 -11.93 15.23
C GLU A 141 1.94 -11.05 16.24
N VAL A 142 1.74 -9.74 16.19
CA VAL A 142 2.37 -8.80 17.13
C VAL A 142 1.85 -9.00 18.56
N LEU A 143 0.58 -9.33 18.77
CA LEU A 143 0.08 -9.69 20.10
C LEU A 143 0.72 -10.97 20.65
N ARG A 144 0.90 -11.99 19.80
CA ARG A 144 1.61 -13.22 20.19
C ARG A 144 3.08 -12.95 20.51
N GLN A 145 3.73 -12.06 19.75
CA GLN A 145 5.06 -11.59 20.06
C GLN A 145 5.08 -10.86 21.40
N MET A 146 4.17 -9.92 21.64
CA MET A 146 4.09 -9.15 22.88
C MET A 146 3.92 -10.03 24.11
N ALA A 147 3.07 -11.06 24.02
CA ALA A 147 2.87 -12.03 25.10
C ALA A 147 4.16 -12.78 25.48
N THR A 148 5.06 -12.97 24.52
CA THR A 148 6.36 -13.64 24.71
C THR A 148 7.42 -12.66 25.20
N ASP A 149 7.57 -11.52 24.51
CA ASP A 149 8.68 -10.58 24.70
C ASP A 149 8.43 -9.62 25.87
N ARG A 150 7.16 -9.33 26.19
CA ARG A 150 6.74 -8.36 27.22
C ARG A 150 5.48 -8.81 27.97
N PRO A 151 5.53 -9.94 28.71
CA PRO A 151 4.35 -10.54 29.35
C PRO A 151 3.61 -9.60 30.30
N ASP A 152 4.32 -8.76 31.07
CA ASP A 152 3.68 -7.81 31.99
C ASP A 152 2.88 -6.72 31.25
N ALA A 153 3.49 -6.12 30.21
CA ALA A 153 2.83 -5.13 29.38
C ALA A 153 1.66 -5.73 28.58
N PHE A 154 1.79 -6.99 28.15
CA PHE A 154 0.72 -7.73 27.52
C PHE A 154 -0.45 -7.95 28.49
N GLY A 155 -0.18 -8.33 29.75
CA GLY A 155 -1.18 -8.44 30.80
C GLY A 155 -1.94 -7.12 31.04
N ASP A 156 -1.22 -6.00 31.07
CA ASP A 156 -1.81 -4.66 31.18
C ASP A 156 -2.69 -4.33 29.97
N LEU A 157 -2.23 -4.63 28.75
CA LEU A 157 -3.01 -4.43 27.53
C LEU A 157 -4.29 -5.27 27.53
N VAL A 158 -4.19 -6.55 27.89
CA VAL A 158 -5.33 -7.48 28.00
C VAL A 158 -6.37 -6.93 28.98
N ALA A 159 -5.93 -6.48 30.16
CA ALA A 159 -6.83 -5.91 31.16
C ALA A 159 -7.49 -4.60 30.69
N ARG A 160 -6.72 -3.69 30.08
CA ARG A 160 -7.22 -2.38 29.64
C ARG A 160 -8.13 -2.45 28.41
N ALA A 161 -7.77 -3.27 27.43
CA ALA A 161 -8.49 -3.41 26.18
C ALA A 161 -9.61 -4.47 26.24
N ALA A 162 -9.75 -5.16 27.37
CA ALA A 162 -10.63 -6.32 27.53
C ALA A 162 -10.43 -7.36 26.41
N LEU A 163 -9.17 -7.63 26.08
CA LEU A 163 -8.78 -8.50 24.96
C LEU A 163 -8.91 -9.97 25.38
N SER A 164 -9.59 -10.79 24.60
CA SER A 164 -9.67 -12.23 24.83
C SER A 164 -8.78 -13.02 23.86
N GLN A 165 -8.36 -14.23 24.26
CA GLN A 165 -7.61 -15.12 23.36
C GLN A 165 -8.46 -15.56 22.15
N ASP A 166 -9.76 -15.79 22.36
CA ASP A 166 -10.70 -16.17 21.30
C ASP A 166 -10.85 -15.05 20.26
N GLU A 167 -10.89 -13.80 20.71
CA GLU A 167 -10.91 -12.63 19.82
C GLU A 167 -9.68 -12.59 18.91
N VAL A 168 -8.47 -12.76 19.47
CA VAL A 168 -7.22 -12.76 18.68
C VAL A 168 -7.16 -13.95 17.72
N ALA A 169 -7.63 -15.13 18.16
CA ALA A 169 -7.71 -16.31 17.32
C ALA A 169 -8.70 -16.10 16.15
N LEU A 170 -9.82 -15.42 16.41
CA LEU A 170 -10.81 -15.10 15.38
C LEU A 170 -10.24 -14.15 14.32
N TRP A 171 -9.39 -13.19 14.70
CA TRP A 171 -8.70 -12.30 13.74
C TRP A 171 -7.76 -13.08 12.83
N ALA A 172 -6.96 -13.99 13.41
CA ALA A 172 -6.06 -14.85 12.65
C ALA A 172 -6.85 -15.74 11.67
N HIS A 173 -7.98 -16.29 12.11
CA HIS A 173 -8.86 -17.09 11.26
C HIS A 173 -9.47 -16.25 10.13
N ALA A 174 -10.02 -15.07 10.42
CA ALA A 174 -10.55 -14.16 9.41
C ALA A 174 -9.50 -13.76 8.36
N ALA A 175 -8.24 -13.56 8.77
CA ALA A 175 -7.14 -13.32 7.84
C ALA A 175 -6.82 -14.55 6.97
N GLU A 176 -6.89 -15.76 7.52
CA GLU A 176 -6.66 -17.01 6.81
C GLU A 176 -7.72 -17.25 5.72
N VAL A 177 -8.99 -17.01 6.05
CA VAL A 177 -10.12 -17.24 5.14
C VAL A 177 -10.61 -15.98 4.43
N MET A 178 -9.84 -14.88 4.44
CA MET A 178 -10.21 -13.65 3.72
C MET A 178 -10.47 -13.96 2.25
N TYR A 179 -11.65 -13.61 1.75
CA TYR A 179 -12.00 -13.82 0.36
C TYR A 179 -11.25 -12.84 -0.54
N ILE A 180 -10.37 -13.35 -1.40
CA ILE A 180 -9.71 -12.59 -2.45
C ILE A 180 -10.32 -13.01 -3.79
N PRO A 181 -10.97 -12.11 -4.54
CA PRO A 181 -11.66 -12.48 -5.77
C PRO A 181 -10.66 -12.95 -6.84
N PHE A 182 -10.96 -14.08 -7.48
CA PHE A 182 -10.18 -14.61 -8.60
C PHE A 182 -11.12 -15.19 -9.67
N ASN A 183 -10.89 -14.84 -10.94
CA ASN A 183 -11.68 -15.34 -12.05
C ASN A 183 -10.96 -16.51 -12.73
N GLU A 184 -11.39 -17.73 -12.46
CA GLU A 184 -10.76 -18.95 -13.00
C GLU A 184 -10.76 -19.03 -14.53
N ARG A 185 -11.74 -18.42 -15.21
CA ARG A 185 -11.80 -18.46 -16.68
C ARG A 185 -10.78 -17.53 -17.32
N MET A 186 -10.63 -16.34 -16.77
CA MET A 186 -9.75 -15.30 -17.32
C MET A 186 -8.36 -15.29 -16.67
N GLN A 187 -8.19 -16.04 -15.57
CA GLN A 187 -6.95 -16.12 -14.78
C GLN A 187 -6.44 -14.75 -14.32
N VAL A 188 -7.39 -13.87 -13.99
CA VAL A 188 -7.17 -12.50 -13.48
C VAL A 188 -8.00 -12.29 -12.23
N ASN A 189 -7.53 -11.43 -11.35
CA ASN A 189 -8.25 -11.03 -10.17
C ASN A 189 -9.23 -9.87 -10.49
N PRO A 190 -10.57 -10.05 -10.34
CA PRO A 190 -11.52 -8.96 -10.41
C PRO A 190 -11.26 -7.91 -9.32
N GLN A 191 -11.49 -6.63 -9.64
CA GLN A 191 -11.38 -5.54 -8.66
C GLN A 191 -12.42 -5.66 -7.56
N ASP A 192 -13.62 -6.12 -7.90
CA ASP A 192 -14.73 -6.39 -6.99
C ASP A 192 -15.66 -7.45 -7.60
N ASP A 193 -16.62 -7.93 -6.80
CA ASP A 193 -17.56 -9.01 -7.19
C ASP A 193 -18.33 -8.74 -8.50
N GLN A 194 -18.56 -7.47 -8.82
CA GLN A 194 -19.38 -7.07 -9.98
C GLN A 194 -18.56 -6.46 -11.11
N PHE A 195 -17.26 -6.20 -10.92
CA PHE A 195 -16.45 -5.45 -11.87
C PHE A 195 -16.52 -6.03 -13.29
N MET A 196 -16.33 -7.34 -13.43
CA MET A 196 -16.33 -8.02 -14.73
C MET A 196 -17.72 -8.14 -15.38
N ASN A 197 -18.79 -7.86 -14.64
CA ASN A 197 -20.17 -7.85 -15.16
C ASN A 197 -20.55 -6.49 -15.78
N ARG A 198 -19.69 -5.48 -15.63
CA ARG A 198 -19.89 -4.13 -16.18
C ARG A 198 -19.49 -4.04 -17.64
N GLN A 199 -20.02 -3.05 -18.35
CA GLN A 199 -19.64 -2.80 -19.73
C GLN A 199 -18.25 -2.18 -19.83
N LEU A 200 -17.54 -2.40 -20.94
CA LEU A 200 -16.33 -1.63 -21.23
C LEU A 200 -16.70 -0.17 -21.54
N TRP A 201 -15.89 0.77 -21.06
CA TRP A 201 -16.08 2.19 -21.38
C TRP A 201 -16.04 2.43 -22.88
N ASN A 202 -17.08 3.06 -23.41
CA ASN A 202 -17.25 3.30 -24.85
C ASN A 202 -17.83 4.69 -25.16
N LEU A 203 -17.74 5.63 -24.21
CA LEU A 203 -18.30 6.98 -24.33
C LEU A 203 -17.26 8.03 -24.77
N ASP A 204 -16.03 7.61 -25.04
CA ASP A 204 -15.01 8.51 -25.60
C ASP A 204 -15.35 8.83 -27.05
N ASP A 205 -15.30 10.11 -27.40
CA ASP A 205 -15.63 10.62 -28.73
C ASP A 205 -14.36 10.55 -29.62
N PRO A 206 -14.38 9.84 -30.77
CA PRO A 206 -13.24 9.76 -31.67
C PRO A 206 -12.84 11.12 -32.29
N GLU A 207 -13.76 12.08 -32.42
CA GLU A 207 -13.51 13.38 -33.03
C GLU A 207 -12.89 14.36 -32.04
N THR A 208 -13.36 14.37 -30.78
CA THR A 208 -12.86 15.30 -29.75
C THR A 208 -11.84 14.69 -28.79
N GLY A 209 -11.69 13.37 -28.83
CA GLY A 209 -10.86 12.63 -27.88
C GLY A 209 -11.55 12.37 -26.53
N PRO A 210 -10.86 11.66 -25.62
CA PRO A 210 -11.38 11.31 -24.31
C PRO A 210 -11.57 12.55 -23.43
N LYS A 211 -12.71 12.65 -22.73
CA LYS A 211 -12.93 13.68 -21.71
C LYS A 211 -12.34 13.21 -20.39
N ARG A 212 -11.39 13.96 -19.82
CA ARG A 212 -10.69 13.63 -18.57
C ARG A 212 -10.44 14.89 -17.73
N PRO A 213 -10.47 14.82 -16.39
CA PRO A 213 -10.93 13.69 -15.57
C PRO A 213 -12.43 13.39 -15.70
N LEU A 214 -12.84 12.11 -15.70
CA LEU A 214 -14.24 11.74 -16.00
C LEU A 214 -15.28 12.41 -15.10
N LEU A 215 -14.98 12.57 -13.80
CA LEU A 215 -15.89 13.17 -12.82
C LEU A 215 -16.28 14.63 -13.13
N LEU A 216 -15.52 15.33 -13.97
CA LEU A 216 -15.85 16.70 -14.39
C LEU A 216 -16.85 16.74 -15.56
N TYR A 217 -17.06 15.62 -16.24
CA TYR A 217 -17.87 15.56 -17.48
C TYR A 217 -19.04 14.59 -17.39
N TYR A 218 -18.96 13.58 -16.52
CA TYR A 218 -19.96 12.54 -16.39
C TYR A 218 -20.43 12.43 -14.95
N HIS A 219 -21.74 12.23 -14.77
CA HIS A 219 -22.29 11.95 -13.45
C HIS A 219 -21.73 10.62 -12.91
N PRO A 220 -21.39 10.49 -11.61
CA PRO A 220 -20.84 9.25 -11.04
C PRO A 220 -21.65 7.99 -11.37
N LEU A 221 -22.99 8.07 -11.32
CA LEU A 221 -23.88 6.95 -11.72
C LEU A 221 -23.76 6.51 -13.19
N THR A 222 -23.17 7.33 -14.06
CA THR A 222 -22.79 6.91 -15.41
C THR A 222 -21.49 6.12 -15.35
N ILE A 223 -20.47 6.67 -14.70
CA ILE A 223 -19.12 6.10 -14.62
C ILE A 223 -19.14 4.70 -13.97
N TYR A 224 -19.85 4.55 -12.85
CA TYR A 224 -19.86 3.34 -12.01
C TYR A 224 -20.40 2.09 -12.71
N ARG A 225 -21.01 2.24 -13.88
CA ARG A 225 -21.58 1.16 -14.70
C ARG A 225 -20.56 0.50 -15.63
N TYR A 226 -19.35 1.04 -15.68
CA TYR A 226 -18.30 0.62 -16.61
C TYR A 226 -17.08 0.05 -15.90
N GLN A 227 -16.30 -0.71 -16.66
CA GLN A 227 -14.96 -1.13 -16.32
C GLN A 227 -13.99 0.01 -16.67
N ILE A 228 -13.83 0.96 -15.77
CA ILE A 228 -12.91 2.09 -15.92
C ILE A 228 -12.44 2.53 -14.55
N LEU A 229 -11.13 2.76 -14.43
CA LEU A 229 -10.51 3.09 -13.16
C LEU A 229 -9.98 4.51 -13.18
N LYS A 230 -10.20 5.25 -12.10
CA LYS A 230 -9.55 6.56 -11.88
C LYS A 230 -8.05 6.42 -11.72
N GLN A 231 -7.63 5.40 -10.98
CA GLN A 231 -6.25 5.18 -10.53
C GLN A 231 -5.99 3.70 -10.22
N ALA A 232 -4.73 3.35 -9.96
CA ALA A 232 -4.36 1.98 -9.60
C ALA A 232 -5.09 1.49 -8.34
N ASP A 233 -5.78 0.35 -8.45
CA ASP A 233 -6.49 -0.36 -7.38
C ASP A 233 -5.91 -1.78 -7.23
N VAL A 234 -6.27 -2.71 -8.13
CA VAL A 234 -5.66 -4.05 -8.16
C VAL A 234 -4.15 -3.95 -8.34
N VAL A 235 -3.68 -3.13 -9.27
CA VAL A 235 -2.25 -2.90 -9.51
C VAL A 235 -1.52 -2.37 -8.26
N LEU A 236 -2.20 -1.58 -7.42
CA LEU A 236 -1.63 -1.14 -6.14
C LEU A 236 -1.50 -2.29 -5.14
N ALA A 237 -2.45 -3.23 -5.10
CA ALA A 237 -2.34 -4.44 -4.31
C ALA A 237 -1.17 -5.33 -4.79
N LEU A 238 -0.99 -5.48 -6.10
CA LEU A 238 0.13 -6.23 -6.68
C LEU A 238 1.48 -5.63 -6.28
N PHE A 239 1.56 -4.30 -6.12
CA PHE A 239 2.76 -3.64 -5.63
C PHE A 239 2.97 -3.85 -4.12
N LEU A 240 2.00 -3.42 -3.29
CA LEU A 240 2.18 -3.37 -1.84
C LEU A 240 2.21 -4.75 -1.18
N ARG A 241 1.50 -5.73 -1.75
CA ARG A 241 1.41 -7.11 -1.28
C ARG A 241 1.89 -8.11 -2.33
N GLY A 242 2.83 -7.72 -3.18
CA GLY A 242 3.28 -8.52 -4.34
C GLY A 242 3.81 -9.93 -4.05
N SER A 243 4.16 -10.25 -2.80
CA SER A 243 4.61 -11.58 -2.38
C SER A 243 3.50 -12.63 -2.34
N ILE A 244 2.23 -12.22 -2.24
CA ILE A 244 1.08 -13.16 -2.21
C ILE A 244 0.54 -13.49 -3.59
N PHE A 245 1.01 -12.81 -4.64
CA PHE A 245 0.54 -12.98 -6.01
C PHE A 245 1.61 -13.68 -6.86
N PRO A 246 1.27 -14.79 -7.54
CA PRO A 246 2.16 -15.38 -8.54
C PRO A 246 2.50 -14.38 -9.65
N GLU A 247 3.74 -14.40 -10.15
CA GLU A 247 4.20 -13.45 -11.16
C GLU A 247 3.35 -13.47 -12.44
N GLU A 248 2.92 -14.65 -12.87
CA GLU A 248 2.04 -14.79 -14.02
C GLU A 248 0.67 -14.13 -13.83
N VAL A 249 0.13 -14.16 -12.61
CA VAL A 249 -1.13 -13.49 -12.25
C VAL A 249 -0.90 -11.99 -12.22
N LYS A 250 0.20 -11.53 -11.60
CA LYS A 250 0.59 -10.11 -11.62
C LYS A 250 0.66 -9.55 -13.04
N ARG A 251 1.25 -10.31 -13.97
CA ARG A 251 1.37 -9.94 -15.38
C ARG A 251 0.00 -9.85 -16.05
N ARG A 252 -0.87 -10.84 -15.86
CA ARG A 252 -2.23 -10.85 -16.44
C ARG A 252 -3.08 -9.71 -15.90
N ASP A 253 -3.06 -9.49 -14.59
CA ASP A 253 -3.79 -8.40 -13.94
C ASP A 253 -3.30 -7.03 -14.41
N TYR A 254 -1.98 -6.81 -14.43
CA TYR A 254 -1.41 -5.56 -14.92
C TYR A 254 -1.87 -5.25 -16.35
N LEU A 255 -1.73 -6.21 -17.27
CA LEU A 255 -2.18 -6.03 -18.66
C LEU A 255 -3.69 -5.80 -18.78
N TYR A 256 -4.48 -6.38 -17.88
CA TYR A 256 -5.92 -6.21 -17.86
C TYR A 256 -6.33 -4.81 -17.38
N TYR A 257 -5.71 -4.30 -16.31
CA TYR A 257 -6.10 -3.04 -15.66
C TYR A 257 -5.40 -1.79 -16.23
N ASP A 258 -4.17 -1.91 -16.75
CA ASP A 258 -3.45 -0.80 -17.36
C ASP A 258 -4.30 -0.11 -18.44
N ARG A 259 -4.87 -0.90 -19.36
CA ARG A 259 -5.75 -0.40 -20.43
C ARG A 259 -7.07 0.22 -19.95
N LEU A 260 -7.50 -0.08 -18.73
CA LEU A 260 -8.76 0.42 -18.14
C LEU A 260 -8.54 1.63 -17.25
N THR A 261 -7.29 1.96 -16.92
CA THR A 261 -6.95 3.02 -15.97
C THR A 261 -6.77 4.34 -16.71
N THR A 262 -7.54 5.36 -16.33
CA THR A 262 -7.50 6.66 -16.99
C THR A 262 -6.29 7.50 -16.61
N GLY A 263 -5.76 7.30 -15.39
CA GLY A 263 -4.70 8.14 -14.85
C GLY A 263 -5.19 9.50 -14.36
N ASP A 264 -6.49 9.63 -14.09
CA ASP A 264 -7.14 10.88 -13.65
C ASP A 264 -6.72 11.32 -12.23
N SER A 265 -5.94 10.48 -11.54
CA SER A 265 -5.28 10.78 -10.28
C SER A 265 -3.77 10.82 -10.45
N SER A 266 -3.13 11.79 -9.80
CA SER A 266 -1.67 11.92 -9.76
C SER A 266 -0.96 10.71 -9.15
N LEU A 267 -1.66 9.91 -8.34
CA LEU A 267 -1.12 8.67 -7.77
C LEU A 267 -1.00 7.52 -8.78
N SER A 268 -1.72 7.58 -9.91
CA SER A 268 -1.84 6.43 -10.80
C SER A 268 -0.53 6.12 -11.53
N ALA A 269 0.09 7.13 -12.13
CA ALA A 269 1.25 6.94 -13.01
C ALA A 269 2.43 6.31 -12.25
N VAL A 270 2.70 6.75 -11.02
CA VAL A 270 3.84 6.26 -10.23
C VAL A 270 3.70 4.78 -9.87
N VAL A 271 2.49 4.31 -9.55
CA VAL A 271 2.23 2.88 -9.27
C VAL A 271 2.33 2.05 -10.54
N GLN A 272 1.77 2.55 -11.65
CA GLN A 272 1.88 1.89 -12.95
C GLN A 272 3.34 1.77 -13.40
N SER A 273 4.16 2.79 -13.17
CA SER A 273 5.60 2.76 -13.47
C SER A 273 6.33 1.65 -12.70
N ILE A 274 6.07 1.53 -11.40
CA ILE A 274 6.68 0.50 -10.54
C ILE A 274 6.36 -0.90 -11.04
N MET A 275 5.08 -1.17 -11.34
CA MET A 275 4.64 -2.50 -11.77
C MET A 275 5.03 -2.82 -13.22
N ALA A 276 5.01 -1.83 -14.12
CA ALA A 276 5.53 -2.00 -15.49
C ALA A 276 7.01 -2.39 -15.45
N ALA A 277 7.80 -1.70 -14.62
CA ALA A 277 9.20 -2.03 -14.41
C ALA A 277 9.31 -3.48 -13.92
N GLU A 278 8.63 -3.86 -12.83
CA GLU A 278 8.68 -5.22 -12.27
C GLU A 278 8.36 -6.31 -13.28
N LEU A 279 7.45 -6.04 -14.21
CA LEU A 279 6.98 -7.02 -15.18
C LEU A 279 7.80 -7.02 -16.49
N GLY A 280 8.81 -6.16 -16.60
CA GLY A 280 9.72 -6.08 -17.74
C GLY A 280 9.26 -5.17 -18.88
N ASP A 281 8.23 -4.34 -18.70
CA ASP A 281 7.76 -3.38 -19.71
C ASP A 281 8.44 -2.01 -19.52
N GLY A 282 9.65 -1.89 -20.05
CA GLY A 282 10.51 -0.72 -19.83
C GLY A 282 10.00 0.58 -20.46
N ASP A 283 9.38 0.47 -21.63
CA ASP A 283 8.81 1.63 -22.32
C ASP A 283 7.65 2.22 -21.52
N LYS A 284 6.70 1.38 -21.06
CA LYS A 284 5.61 1.86 -20.20
C LYS A 284 6.12 2.36 -18.86
N ALA A 285 7.08 1.65 -18.26
CA ALA A 285 7.67 2.08 -16.98
C ALA A 285 8.23 3.49 -17.07
N MET A 286 8.96 3.79 -18.14
CA MET A 286 9.57 5.10 -18.38
C MET A 286 8.55 6.18 -18.74
N ASP A 287 7.54 5.85 -19.56
CA ASP A 287 6.46 6.77 -19.88
C ASP A 287 5.69 7.20 -18.62
N PHE A 288 5.23 6.24 -17.81
CA PHE A 288 4.55 6.53 -16.56
C PHE A 288 5.43 7.27 -15.55
N PHE A 289 6.72 6.91 -15.45
CA PHE A 289 7.67 7.63 -14.60
C PHE A 289 7.77 9.12 -14.99
N ARG A 290 7.90 9.41 -16.28
CA ARG A 290 7.99 10.79 -16.79
C ARG A 290 6.71 11.57 -16.55
N ARG A 291 5.53 10.94 -16.70
CA ARG A 291 4.25 11.57 -16.35
C ARG A 291 4.20 12.00 -14.89
N GLY A 292 4.62 11.12 -13.97
CA GLY A 292 4.70 11.46 -12.53
C GLY A 292 5.73 12.55 -12.22
N LEU A 293 6.92 12.45 -12.82
CA LEU A 293 8.04 13.39 -12.63
C LEU A 293 7.72 14.80 -13.13
N LEU A 294 7.05 14.91 -14.27
CA LEU A 294 6.77 16.18 -14.94
C LEU A 294 5.39 16.74 -14.59
N LEU A 295 4.56 16.02 -13.84
CA LEU A 295 3.18 16.36 -13.53
C LEU A 295 2.98 17.84 -13.20
N ASP A 296 3.63 18.32 -12.15
CA ASP A 296 3.51 19.72 -11.70
C ASP A 296 4.38 20.67 -12.55
N LEU A 297 5.56 20.22 -13.00
CA LEU A 297 6.50 21.06 -13.76
C LEU A 297 5.97 21.47 -15.14
N THR A 298 5.11 20.64 -15.74
CA THR A 298 4.49 20.90 -17.04
C THR A 298 2.97 20.99 -16.96
N ASP A 299 2.42 21.09 -15.75
CA ASP A 299 0.99 21.22 -15.48
C ASP A 299 0.11 20.21 -16.25
N LEU A 300 0.48 18.92 -16.23
CA LEU A 300 -0.17 17.89 -17.05
C LEU A 300 -1.66 17.70 -16.75
N HIS A 301 -2.08 18.02 -15.52
CA HIS A 301 -3.48 17.96 -15.09
C HIS A 301 -4.21 19.30 -15.16
N GLY A 302 -3.52 20.40 -15.52
CA GLY A 302 -4.12 21.74 -15.65
C GLY A 302 -4.58 22.36 -14.33
N ASN A 303 -4.05 21.89 -13.20
CA ASN A 303 -4.48 22.27 -11.86
C ASN A 303 -3.31 22.45 -10.87
N THR A 304 -2.07 22.55 -11.36
CA THR A 304 -0.89 22.80 -10.50
C THR A 304 -1.02 24.11 -9.70
N THR A 305 -1.79 25.08 -10.21
CA THR A 305 -2.09 26.33 -9.51
C THR A 305 -2.85 26.13 -8.20
N ASP A 306 -3.56 25.01 -8.05
CA ASP A 306 -4.31 24.66 -6.84
C ASP A 306 -3.40 24.08 -5.74
N GLY A 307 -2.20 23.63 -6.12
CA GLY A 307 -1.19 23.08 -5.24
C GLY A 307 -0.38 21.97 -5.88
N VAL A 308 0.84 21.77 -5.38
CA VAL A 308 1.73 20.68 -5.83
C VAL A 308 1.15 19.32 -5.43
N HIS A 309 1.22 18.34 -6.32
CA HIS A 309 0.74 16.98 -6.07
C HIS A 309 1.71 16.16 -5.19
N ILE A 310 1.72 16.42 -3.88
CA ILE A 310 2.67 15.85 -2.90
C ILE A 310 2.76 14.31 -2.96
N ALA A 311 1.64 13.61 -3.19
CA ALA A 311 1.64 12.15 -3.34
C ALA A 311 2.44 11.70 -4.58
N SER A 312 2.35 12.43 -5.70
CA SER A 312 3.16 12.16 -6.89
C SER A 312 4.65 12.39 -6.61
N CYS A 313 5.02 13.44 -5.87
CA CYS A 313 6.42 13.68 -5.51
C CYS A 313 7.05 12.50 -4.76
N GLY A 314 6.35 11.94 -3.78
CA GLY A 314 6.78 10.70 -3.09
C GLY A 314 6.75 9.47 -4.01
N GLY A 315 5.79 9.42 -4.92
CA GLY A 315 5.67 8.38 -5.94
C GLY A 315 6.81 8.36 -6.96
N VAL A 316 7.37 9.51 -7.32
CA VAL A 316 8.55 9.61 -8.21
C VAL A 316 9.76 8.94 -7.57
N TRP A 317 10.03 9.25 -6.29
CA TRP A 317 11.08 8.55 -5.53
C TRP A 317 10.78 7.04 -5.45
N SER A 318 9.51 6.69 -5.21
CA SER A 318 9.09 5.29 -5.14
C SER A 318 9.30 4.55 -6.47
N SER A 319 9.07 5.21 -7.60
CA SER A 319 9.32 4.65 -8.93
C SER A 319 10.80 4.38 -9.18
N LEU A 320 11.68 5.25 -8.69
CA LEU A 320 13.13 5.02 -8.74
C LEU A 320 13.56 3.85 -7.87
N VAL A 321 13.09 3.78 -6.63
CA VAL A 321 13.58 2.81 -5.65
C VAL A 321 12.89 1.45 -5.76
N TYR A 322 11.55 1.44 -5.75
CA TYR A 322 10.75 0.22 -5.89
C TYR A 322 10.58 -0.20 -7.36
N GLY A 323 10.57 0.74 -8.31
CA GLY A 323 10.47 0.41 -9.74
C GLY A 323 11.82 -0.02 -10.31
N PHE A 324 12.64 0.94 -10.74
CA PHE A 324 13.91 0.65 -11.44
C PHE A 324 14.99 0.07 -10.54
N GLY A 325 15.09 0.52 -9.29
CA GLY A 325 16.00 -0.02 -8.29
C GLY A 325 15.58 -1.39 -7.75
N GLY A 326 14.33 -1.79 -7.98
CA GLY A 326 13.84 -3.13 -7.64
C GLY A 326 13.82 -3.47 -6.16
N PHE A 327 13.88 -2.48 -5.27
CA PHE A 327 13.82 -2.73 -3.83
C PHE A 327 12.44 -3.26 -3.43
N ARG A 328 12.36 -4.27 -2.56
CA ARG A 328 11.13 -4.75 -1.93
C ARG A 328 11.38 -5.03 -0.46
N ASP A 329 10.34 -4.86 0.35
CA ASP A 329 10.30 -5.29 1.74
C ASP A 329 9.04 -6.13 1.94
N ASP A 330 9.28 -7.41 2.27
CA ASP A 330 8.28 -8.42 2.56
C ASP A 330 8.39 -8.88 4.03
N GLY A 331 7.85 -8.06 4.93
CA GLY A 331 7.83 -8.37 6.36
C GLY A 331 9.20 -8.27 7.03
N GLY A 332 10.02 -7.30 6.63
CA GLY A 332 11.41 -7.13 7.09
C GLY A 332 12.42 -7.99 6.32
N ARG A 333 11.97 -8.79 5.35
CA ARG A 333 12.86 -9.45 4.39
C ARG A 333 13.06 -8.52 3.20
N PHE A 334 14.27 -7.98 3.07
CA PHE A 334 14.62 -7.02 2.05
C PHE A 334 15.20 -7.70 0.81
N SER A 335 14.75 -7.28 -0.37
CA SER A 335 15.34 -7.70 -1.63
C SER A 335 15.57 -6.52 -2.58
N ILE A 336 16.51 -6.70 -3.51
CA ILE A 336 16.87 -5.75 -4.56
C ILE A 336 17.03 -6.52 -5.86
N ASP A 337 16.16 -6.25 -6.82
CA ASP A 337 16.17 -6.87 -8.15
C ASP A 337 16.04 -5.80 -9.25
N PRO A 338 17.15 -5.10 -9.58
CA PRO A 338 17.11 -3.89 -10.39
C PRO A 338 16.86 -4.13 -11.87
N ARG A 339 16.41 -3.07 -12.53
CA ARG A 339 16.02 -3.06 -13.94
C ARG A 339 16.18 -1.65 -14.51
N LEU A 340 17.43 -1.26 -14.71
CA LEU A 340 17.81 0.01 -15.30
C LEU A 340 17.20 0.14 -16.70
N PRO A 341 16.55 1.28 -16.99
CA PRO A 341 16.15 1.63 -18.35
C PRO A 341 17.34 1.80 -19.28
N ASP A 342 17.10 1.60 -20.57
CA ASP A 342 18.06 1.90 -21.63
C ASP A 342 18.62 3.32 -21.50
N GLY A 343 19.95 3.43 -21.55
CA GLY A 343 20.68 4.70 -21.49
C GLY A 343 20.98 5.21 -20.07
N TRP A 344 20.55 4.52 -19.02
CA TRP A 344 20.94 4.86 -17.65
C TRP A 344 22.28 4.21 -17.31
N GLU A 345 23.33 5.02 -17.14
CA GLU A 345 24.64 4.52 -16.73
C GLU A 345 24.67 4.05 -15.28
N LYS A 346 23.89 4.69 -14.42
CA LYS A 346 23.88 4.44 -12.97
C LYS A 346 22.59 4.92 -12.32
N LEU A 347 22.09 4.16 -11.36
CA LEU A 347 21.10 4.61 -10.37
C LEU A 347 21.69 4.45 -8.97
N GLN A 348 21.66 5.50 -8.16
CA GLN A 348 22.13 5.46 -6.77
C GLN A 348 21.07 6.02 -5.83
N PHE A 349 20.79 5.30 -4.76
CA PHE A 349 19.85 5.72 -3.71
C PHE A 349 20.32 5.22 -2.34
N HIS A 350 19.68 5.74 -1.29
CA HIS A 350 19.97 5.37 0.10
C HIS A 350 18.73 4.78 0.76
N LEU A 351 18.92 3.72 1.54
CA LEU A 351 17.89 3.06 2.32
C LEU A 351 18.24 3.15 3.81
N SER A 352 17.26 3.48 4.64
CA SER A 352 17.38 3.29 6.08
C SER A 352 16.91 1.88 6.43
N LEU A 353 17.83 1.02 6.84
CA LEU A 353 17.58 -0.36 7.23
C LEU A 353 18.14 -0.58 8.64
N LEU A 354 17.25 -0.85 9.59
CA LEU A 354 17.51 -0.85 11.02
C LEU A 354 18.13 0.49 11.46
N VAL A 355 19.32 0.44 12.05
CA VAL A 355 20.09 1.62 12.48
C VAL A 355 21.01 2.18 11.40
N TYR A 356 21.06 1.54 10.22
CA TYR A 356 22.03 1.84 9.18
C TYR A 356 21.42 2.60 8.01
N VAL A 357 22.23 3.46 7.39
CA VAL A 357 21.95 3.97 6.04
C VAL A 357 22.81 3.21 5.06
N VAL A 358 22.15 2.48 4.16
CA VAL A 358 22.78 1.68 3.10
C VAL A 358 22.72 2.45 1.79
N ALA A 359 23.87 2.76 1.22
CA ALA A 359 23.99 3.21 -0.15
C ALA A 359 23.87 2.02 -1.10
N VAL A 360 22.95 2.13 -2.07
CA VAL A 360 22.76 1.16 -3.14
C VAL A 360 23.13 1.85 -4.45
N THR A 361 24.06 1.25 -5.18
CA THR A 361 24.48 1.71 -6.50
C THR A 361 24.25 0.59 -7.50
N VAL A 362 23.43 0.86 -8.51
CA VAL A 362 23.12 -0.06 -9.61
C VAL A 362 23.79 0.45 -10.87
N THR A 363 24.54 -0.41 -11.54
CA THR A 363 25.11 -0.21 -12.89
C THR A 363 24.79 -1.42 -13.76
N ASP A 364 25.15 -1.40 -15.03
CA ASP A 364 25.02 -2.58 -15.89
C ASP A 364 25.83 -3.76 -15.33
N GLY A 365 25.16 -4.88 -15.09
CA GLY A 365 25.73 -6.12 -14.57
C GLY A 365 25.97 -6.17 -13.06
N GLU A 366 25.86 -5.06 -12.33
CA GLU A 366 26.34 -4.98 -10.93
C GLU A 366 25.44 -4.15 -9.99
N VAL A 367 25.35 -4.62 -8.74
CA VAL A 367 24.75 -3.90 -7.61
C VAL A 367 25.77 -3.82 -6.49
N THR A 368 26.17 -2.61 -6.12
CA THR A 368 27.08 -2.35 -5.00
C THR A 368 26.34 -1.78 -3.81
N LEU A 369 26.54 -2.36 -2.62
CA LEU A 369 25.93 -1.94 -1.37
C LEU A 369 26.99 -1.60 -0.34
N GLN A 370 26.77 -0.55 0.45
CA GLN A 370 27.66 -0.14 1.52
C GLN A 370 26.89 0.56 2.65
N ILE A 371 27.18 0.23 3.90
CA ILE A 371 26.77 1.04 5.05
C ILE A 371 27.58 2.34 5.05
N ILE A 372 26.89 3.48 4.93
CA ILE A 372 27.49 4.82 4.92
C ILE A 372 27.21 5.63 6.18
N ASP A 373 26.25 5.20 7.00
CA ASP A 373 25.92 5.78 8.31
C ASP A 373 25.31 4.71 9.24
N GLY A 374 25.39 4.92 10.56
CA GLY A 374 24.91 3.97 11.60
C GLY A 374 25.99 3.17 12.33
N GLY A 375 27.27 3.41 12.03
CA GLY A 375 28.42 2.78 12.71
C GLY A 375 28.92 1.48 12.07
N GLU A 376 29.84 0.79 12.75
CA GLU A 376 30.32 -0.53 12.31
C GLU A 376 29.27 -1.61 12.57
N GLY A 377 29.20 -2.60 11.68
CA GLY A 377 28.30 -3.74 11.79
C GLY A 377 27.89 -4.28 10.43
N LEU A 378 26.87 -5.13 10.44
CA LEU A 378 26.32 -5.78 9.26
C LEU A 378 24.79 -5.62 9.26
N VAL A 379 24.21 -5.47 8.06
CA VAL A 379 22.76 -5.56 7.84
C VAL A 379 22.47 -6.68 6.84
N GLY A 380 21.51 -7.54 7.18
CA GLY A 380 21.09 -8.65 6.34
C GLY A 380 20.49 -9.83 7.11
N PRO A 381 20.21 -10.95 6.42
CA PRO A 381 20.47 -11.15 5.00
C PRO A 381 19.57 -10.29 4.10
N LEU A 382 20.14 -9.72 3.03
CA LEU A 382 19.41 -9.11 1.91
C LEU A 382 19.49 -10.03 0.70
N ARG A 383 18.41 -10.15 -0.07
CA ARG A 383 18.44 -10.86 -1.35
C ARG A 383 18.67 -9.89 -2.51
N VAL A 384 19.86 -9.89 -3.10
CA VAL A 384 20.24 -9.00 -4.21
C VAL A 384 20.50 -9.83 -5.46
N CYS A 385 19.78 -9.54 -6.56
CA CYS A 385 19.87 -10.30 -7.82
C CYS A 385 19.78 -11.83 -7.60
N GLY A 386 18.90 -12.24 -6.68
CA GLY A 386 18.70 -13.65 -6.32
C GLY A 386 19.66 -14.24 -5.28
N GLN A 387 20.74 -13.54 -4.92
CA GLN A 387 21.79 -13.99 -3.99
C GLN A 387 21.59 -13.40 -2.59
N GLU A 388 21.83 -14.17 -1.53
CA GLU A 388 21.80 -13.67 -0.14
C GLU A 388 23.16 -13.06 0.25
N ILE A 389 23.14 -11.84 0.78
CA ILE A 389 24.33 -11.12 1.22
C ILE A 389 24.09 -10.44 2.57
N GLU A 390 25.19 -10.13 3.27
CA GLU A 390 25.23 -9.17 4.37
C GLU A 390 26.03 -7.95 3.93
N VAL A 391 25.61 -6.75 4.34
CA VAL A 391 26.24 -5.49 3.94
C VAL A 391 26.90 -4.85 5.14
N GLY A 392 28.18 -4.49 5.02
CA GLY A 392 28.94 -3.77 6.03
C GLY A 392 29.41 -2.40 5.56
N THR A 393 30.36 -1.81 6.29
CA THR A 393 31.03 -0.55 5.89
C THR A 393 32.00 -0.72 4.73
N THR A 394 32.46 -1.95 4.46
CA THR A 394 33.18 -2.30 3.22
C THR A 394 32.16 -2.59 2.12
N PRO A 395 32.29 -1.97 0.92
CA PRO A 395 31.38 -2.22 -0.18
C PRO A 395 31.32 -3.69 -0.58
N VAL A 396 30.11 -4.18 -0.84
CA VAL A 396 29.83 -5.52 -1.37
C VAL A 396 29.19 -5.36 -2.74
N THR A 397 29.76 -6.02 -3.76
CA THR A 397 29.25 -6.00 -5.13
C THR A 397 28.68 -7.37 -5.50
N VAL A 398 27.45 -7.38 -6.00
CA VAL A 398 26.76 -8.56 -6.52
C VAL A 398 26.59 -8.40 -8.02
N THR A 399 26.94 -9.43 -8.78
CA THR A 399 26.74 -9.48 -10.23
C THR A 399 25.40 -10.11 -10.57
N GLY A 400 24.70 -9.58 -11.58
CA GLY A 400 23.39 -10.05 -11.99
C GLY A 400 22.83 -9.29 -13.18
N GLN A 401 21.64 -9.69 -13.66
CA GLN A 401 20.92 -8.92 -14.65
C GLN A 401 20.32 -7.67 -13.96
N THR A 402 20.81 -6.49 -14.34
CA THR A 402 20.38 -5.21 -13.74
C THR A 402 19.77 -4.26 -14.75
N VAL A 403 19.81 -4.59 -16.04
CA VAL A 403 19.22 -3.80 -17.14
C VAL A 403 17.96 -4.49 -17.63
N MET A 404 16.97 -3.69 -18.03
CA MET A 404 15.77 -4.22 -18.68
C MET A 404 16.17 -4.88 -19.99
N SER A 405 15.80 -6.15 -20.17
CA SER A 405 15.98 -6.84 -21.45
C SER A 405 15.09 -6.16 -22.49
N ARG A 406 15.68 -5.72 -23.60
CA ARG A 406 14.96 -5.17 -24.76
C ARG A 406 13.96 -6.15 -25.37
#